data_AF-A0A0F2L7A4-F1
#
_entry.id   AF-A0A0F2L7A4-F1
#
_cell.length_a   1.000
_cell.length_b   1.000
_cell.length_c   1.000
_cell.angle_alpha   90.00
_cell.angle_beta   90.00
_cell.angle_gamma   90.00
#
_symmetry.space_group_name_H-M   'P 1'
#
loop_
_entity.id
_entity.type
_entity.pdbx_description
1 polymer ?
#
loop_
_entity_poly.entity_id
_entity_poly.type
_entity_poly.pdbx_seq_one_letter_code
_entity_poly.pdbx_strand_id
1 'polypeptide(L)'
;MDDKAEISKLAKDPRAVQALRELGGFLWFYTELYPYRTIYTLTICKNILCIYIAGEDMMDMKIPVDEYLLFEDDPVKLYHLKTSLEALYKIYSNRAGEPS
;
A
#
# COMPACT_ATOMS: atom_id res chain seq x y z
N MET A 1 -0.49 -17.47 2.28
CA MET A 1 -1.93 -17.31 2.65
C MET A 1 -2.09 -16.41 3.87
N ASP A 2 -1.23 -16.54 4.90
CA ASP A 2 -1.22 -15.65 6.07
C ASP A 2 -0.93 -14.17 5.76
N ASP A 3 0.00 -13.88 4.85
CA ASP A 3 0.38 -12.49 4.57
C ASP A 3 -0.78 -11.65 4.02
N LYS A 4 -1.66 -12.21 3.19
CA LYS A 4 -2.81 -11.47 2.63
C LYS A 4 -3.80 -11.04 3.72
N ALA A 5 -4.04 -11.91 4.71
CA ALA A 5 -4.94 -11.58 5.82
C ALA A 5 -4.36 -10.46 6.69
N GLU A 6 -3.06 -10.50 6.94
CA GLU A 6 -2.36 -9.45 7.69
C GLU A 6 -2.31 -8.12 6.91
N ILE A 7 -2.03 -8.16 5.61
CA ILE A 7 -2.08 -6.98 4.74
C ILE A 7 -3.48 -6.36 4.78
N SER A 8 -4.54 -7.16 4.63
CA SER A 8 -5.94 -6.66 4.71
C SER A 8 -6.23 -6.00 6.06
N LYS A 9 -5.76 -6.61 7.17
CA LYS A 9 -5.90 -6.02 8.51
C LYS A 9 -5.18 -4.68 8.63
N LEU A 10 -3.93 -4.59 8.19
CA LEU A 10 -3.15 -3.35 8.23
C LEU A 10 -3.77 -2.27 7.33
N ALA A 11 -4.26 -2.65 6.15
CA ALA A 11 -4.81 -1.71 5.18
C ALA A 11 -6.16 -1.10 5.62
N LYS A 12 -6.92 -1.83 6.44
CA LYS A 12 -8.18 -1.36 7.05
C LYS A 12 -7.96 -0.46 8.26
N ASP A 13 -6.74 -0.40 8.78
CA ASP A 13 -6.47 0.44 9.93
C ASP A 13 -6.54 1.92 9.52
N PRO A 14 -7.44 2.73 10.12
CA PRO A 14 -7.56 4.15 9.79
C PRO A 14 -6.26 4.92 10.03
N ARG A 15 -5.38 4.42 10.90
CA ARG A 15 -4.07 5.02 11.17
C ARG A 15 -3.13 4.90 9.97
N ALA A 16 -3.23 3.83 9.19
CA ALA A 16 -2.44 3.67 7.98
C ALA A 16 -2.84 4.70 6.91
N VAL A 17 -4.16 4.97 6.77
CA VAL A 17 -4.67 6.04 5.90
C VAL A 17 -4.16 7.40 6.35
N GLN A 18 -4.21 7.69 7.65
CA GLN A 18 -3.75 8.98 8.19
C GLN A 18 -2.24 9.16 8.00
N ALA A 19 -1.43 8.15 8.33
CA ALA A 19 0.01 8.18 8.12
C ALA A 19 0.36 8.42 6.64
N LEU A 20 -0.35 7.78 5.71
CA LEU A 20 -0.12 7.98 4.29
C LEU A 20 -0.50 9.41 3.85
N ARG A 21 -1.57 10.01 4.39
CA ARG A 21 -1.92 11.42 4.12
C ARG A 21 -0.80 12.36 4.54
N GLU A 22 -0.22 12.13 5.71
CA GLU A 22 0.88 12.95 6.25
C GLU A 22 2.15 12.88 5.41
N LEU A 23 2.38 11.75 4.73
CA LEU A 23 3.48 11.57 3.77
C LEU A 23 3.20 12.16 2.38
N GLY A 24 2.05 12.81 2.17
CA GLY A 24 1.66 13.40 0.89
C GLY A 24 0.72 12.54 0.05
N GLY A 25 0.21 11.43 0.59
CA GLY A 25 -0.86 10.63 -0.01
C GLY A 25 -0.42 9.57 -1.01
N PHE A 26 0.90 9.41 -1.23
CA PHE A 26 1.47 8.44 -2.16
C PHE A 26 2.73 7.79 -1.56
N LEU A 27 2.85 6.48 -1.69
CA LEU A 27 4.02 5.72 -1.26
C LEU A 27 4.31 4.60 -2.27
N TRP A 28 5.42 4.71 -2.99
CA TRP A 28 5.89 3.65 -3.88
C TRP A 28 6.37 2.46 -3.05
N PHE A 29 5.91 1.26 -3.38
CA PHE A 29 6.32 0.04 -2.67
C PHE A 29 7.00 -1.00 -3.57
N TYR A 30 6.72 -1.00 -4.87
CA TYR A 30 7.32 -1.97 -5.78
C TYR A 30 7.46 -1.42 -7.20
N THR A 31 8.51 -1.87 -7.90
CA THR A 31 8.74 -1.58 -9.32
C THR A 31 9.10 -2.86 -10.05
N GLU A 32 8.36 -3.15 -11.10
CA GLU A 32 8.62 -4.22 -12.06
C GLU A 32 9.33 -3.60 -13.27
N LEU A 33 10.52 -4.09 -13.63
CA LEU A 33 11.36 -3.47 -14.68
C LEU A 33 11.20 -4.09 -16.06
N TYR A 34 10.71 -5.33 -16.15
CA TYR A 34 10.51 -6.08 -17.38
C TYR A 34 9.16 -6.79 -17.37
N PRO A 35 8.44 -6.90 -18.50
CA PRO A 35 8.79 -6.39 -19.83
C PRO A 35 8.52 -4.88 -20.03
N TYR A 36 7.67 -4.29 -19.20
CA TYR A 36 7.38 -2.84 -19.17
C TYR A 36 7.59 -2.32 -17.75
N ARG A 37 8.14 -1.12 -17.62
CA ARG A 37 8.33 -0.52 -16.31
C ARG A 37 6.97 -0.24 -15.67
N THR A 38 6.64 -0.97 -14.61
CA THR A 38 5.38 -0.83 -13.85
C THR A 38 5.68 -0.45 -12.41
N ILE A 39 5.06 0.61 -11.91
CA ILE A 39 5.23 1.13 -10.56
C ILE A 39 3.94 0.87 -9.79
N TYR A 40 4.10 0.28 -8.60
CA TYR A 40 3.01 0.00 -7.67
C TYR A 40 3.10 0.95 -6.49
N THR A 41 2.02 1.70 -6.27
CA THR A 41 1.97 2.80 -5.33
C THR A 41 0.78 2.64 -4.38
N LEU A 42 1.01 2.72 -3.08
CA LEU A 42 -0.05 2.95 -2.11
C LEU A 42 -0.56 4.39 -2.24
N THR A 43 -1.87 4.55 -2.34
CA THR A 43 -2.55 5.85 -2.38
C THR A 43 -3.91 5.75 -1.67
N ILE A 44 -4.70 6.82 -1.70
CA ILE A 44 -5.99 6.91 -1.01
C ILE A 44 -7.11 7.08 -2.03
N CYS A 45 -8.12 6.20 -1.99
CA CYS A 45 -9.40 6.39 -2.67
C CYS A 45 -10.49 6.68 -1.63
N LYS A 46 -11.17 7.83 -1.67
CA LYS A 46 -12.37 8.07 -0.84
C LYS A 46 -12.22 7.59 0.62
N ASN A 47 -11.07 7.88 1.24
CA ASN A 47 -10.67 7.51 2.61
C ASN A 47 -10.26 6.04 2.88
N ILE A 48 -10.09 5.20 1.86
CA ILE A 48 -9.50 3.87 1.99
C ILE A 48 -8.15 3.79 1.28
N LEU A 49 -7.29 2.86 1.69
CA LEU A 49 -6.06 2.57 0.95
C LEU A 49 -6.37 1.86 -0.36
N CYS A 50 -5.65 2.28 -1.39
CA CYS A 50 -5.69 1.72 -2.73
C CYS A 50 -4.28 1.51 -3.26
N ILE A 51 -4.17 0.59 -4.19
CA ILE A 51 -3.00 0.42 -5.04
C ILE A 51 -3.26 1.13 -6.35
N TYR A 52 -2.38 2.07 -6.66
CA TYR A 52 -2.27 2.69 -7.96
C TYR A 52 -1.15 2.01 -8.73
N ILE A 53 -1.48 1.45 -9.89
CA ILE A 53 -0.56 0.73 -10.77
C ILE A 53 -0.46 1.53 -12.05
N ALA A 54 0.75 1.99 -12.35
CA ALA A 54 1.06 2.76 -13.56
C ALA A 54 2.24 2.11 -14.27
N GLY A 55 2.16 1.96 -15.59
CA GLY A 55 3.24 1.38 -16.35
C GLY A 55 3.39 1.98 -17.74
N GLU A 56 4.57 1.78 -18.33
CA GLU A 56 4.84 2.13 -19.71
C GLU A 56 3.89 1.33 -20.62
N ASP A 57 3.03 2.02 -21.37
CA ASP A 57 2.03 1.47 -22.30
C ASP A 57 0.83 0.70 -21.68
N MET A 58 0.47 0.96 -20.43
CA MET A 58 -0.77 0.47 -19.83
C MET A 58 -1.69 1.60 -19.35
N MET A 59 -3.00 1.33 -19.31
CA MET A 59 -3.92 2.22 -18.60
C MET A 59 -3.65 2.11 -17.10
N ASP A 60 -3.54 3.25 -16.46
CA ASP A 60 -3.40 3.30 -15.02
C ASP A 60 -4.61 2.70 -14.32
N MET A 61 -4.35 1.93 -13.27
CA MET A 61 -5.38 1.30 -12.46
C MET A 61 -5.32 1.81 -11.04
N LYS A 62 -6.49 1.97 -10.42
CA LYS A 62 -6.62 2.29 -8.99
C LYS A 62 -7.58 1.32 -8.35
N ILE A 63 -7.06 0.48 -7.46
CA ILE A 63 -7.76 -0.70 -6.95
C ILE A 63 -7.71 -0.67 -5.41
N PRO A 64 -8.82 -0.81 -4.68
CA PRO A 64 -8.80 -1.00 -3.23
C PRO A 64 -7.86 -2.14 -2.83
N VAL A 65 -7.12 -1.99 -1.72
CA VAL A 65 -6.15 -3.02 -1.31
C VAL A 65 -6.80 -4.40 -1.16
N ASP A 66 -7.99 -4.49 -0.58
CA ASP A 66 -8.72 -5.76 -0.45
C ASP A 66 -9.04 -6.41 -1.80
N GLU A 67 -9.41 -5.62 -2.81
CA GLU A 67 -9.69 -6.13 -4.15
C GLU A 67 -8.40 -6.60 -4.85
N TYR A 68 -7.31 -5.86 -4.68
CA TYR A 68 -6.00 -6.26 -5.20
C TYR A 68 -5.53 -7.61 -4.65
N LEU A 69 -5.76 -7.86 -3.36
CA LEU A 69 -5.37 -9.11 -2.70
C LEU A 69 -6.12 -10.35 -3.22
N LEU A 70 -7.27 -10.17 -3.89
CA LEU A 70 -8.03 -11.28 -4.47
C LEU A 70 -7.30 -11.93 -5.65
N PHE A 71 -6.45 -11.19 -6.35
CA PHE A 71 -5.77 -11.67 -7.57
C PHE A 71 -4.24 -11.58 -7.53
N GLU A 72 -3.64 -10.80 -6.63
CA GLU A 72 -2.18 -10.75 -6.52
C GLU A 72 -1.64 -11.95 -5.74
N ASP A 73 -0.81 -12.78 -6.36
CA ASP A 73 -0.18 -13.95 -5.71
C ASP A 73 1.36 -13.88 -5.71
N ASP A 74 1.96 -12.82 -6.26
CA ASP A 74 3.41 -12.64 -6.24
C ASP A 74 3.91 -12.39 -4.80
N PRO A 75 4.71 -13.31 -4.22
CA PRO A 75 5.15 -13.20 -2.84
C PRO A 75 6.07 -11.99 -2.61
N VAL A 76 6.80 -11.55 -3.65
CA VAL A 76 7.69 -10.39 -3.57
C VAL A 76 6.86 -9.10 -3.50
N LYS A 77 5.85 -8.95 -4.36
CA LYS A 77 4.94 -7.79 -4.34
C LYS A 77 4.21 -7.70 -3.00
N LEU A 78 3.70 -8.83 -2.49
CA LEU A 78 3.02 -8.91 -1.20
C LEU A 78 3.94 -8.57 -0.03
N TYR A 79 5.20 -9.04 -0.05
CA TYR A 79 6.19 -8.71 0.97
C TYR A 79 6.48 -7.20 1.04
N HIS A 80 6.68 -6.57 -0.12
CA HIS A 80 6.93 -5.12 -0.18
C HIS A 80 5.71 -4.32 0.28
N LEU A 81 4.51 -4.70 -0.15
CA LEU A 81 3.26 -4.08 0.27
C LEU A 81 3.08 -4.15 1.80
N LYS A 82 3.26 -5.34 2.39
CA LYS A 82 3.20 -5.55 3.84
C LYS A 82 4.21 -4.67 4.56
N THR A 83 5.47 -4.68 4.13
CA THR A 83 6.54 -3.88 4.73
C THR A 83 6.23 -2.38 4.71
N SER A 84 5.68 -1.88 3.60
CA SER A 84 5.25 -0.48 3.50
C SER A 84 4.10 -0.13 4.45
N LEU A 85 3.10 -1.01 4.59
CA LEU A 85 2.00 -0.82 5.55
C LEU A 85 2.47 -0.87 7.00
N GLU A 86 3.38 -1.78 7.34
CA GLU A 86 4.00 -1.83 8.67
C GLU A 86 4.80 -0.55 8.97
N ALA A 87 5.51 0.00 7.99
CA ALA A 87 6.23 1.26 8.15
C ALA A 87 5.27 2.43 8.43
N LEU A 88 4.16 2.53 7.69
CA LEU A 88 3.11 3.52 7.95
C LEU A 88 2.55 3.39 9.37
N TYR A 89 2.30 2.16 9.81
CA TYR A 89 1.79 1.88 11.14
C TYR A 89 2.77 2.28 12.26
N LYS A 90 4.08 2.04 12.04
CA LYS A 90 5.15 2.43 12.97
C LYS A 90 5.29 3.95 13.10
N ILE A 91 5.23 4.68 11.98
CA ILE A 91 5.26 6.16 11.98
C ILE A 91 4.14 6.71 12.88
N TYR A 92 2.94 6.17 12.77
CA TYR A 92 1.82 6.59 13.60
C TYR A 92 1.97 6.17 15.06
N SER A 93 2.37 4.92 15.32
CA SER A 93 2.48 4.38 16.68
C SER A 93 3.53 5.11 17.51
N ASN A 94 4.64 5.54 16.89
CA ASN A 94 5.67 6.32 17.58
C ASN A 94 5.18 7.73 17.94
N ARG A 95 4.32 8.33 17.11
CA ARG A 95 3.75 9.68 17.36
C ARG A 95 2.64 9.65 18.41
N ALA A 96 1.86 8.57 18.50
CA ALA A 96 0.84 8.42 19.54
C ALA A 96 1.42 8.32 20.97
N GLY A 97 2.74 8.12 21.10
CA GLY A 97 3.46 8.12 22.39
C GLY A 97 4.13 9.45 22.75
N GLU A 98 4.07 10.47 21.88
CA GLU A 98 4.60 11.80 22.20
C GLU A 98 3.49 12.64 22.86
N PRO A 99 3.60 12.97 24.16
CA PRO A 99 2.66 13.91 24.79
C PRO A 99 2.88 15.30 24.19
N SER A 100 1.81 15.85 23.61
CA SER A 100 1.67 17.26 23.23
C SER A 100 1.81 18.19 24.43
#